data_AF-A0A8S9BMV3-F1
#
_entry.id   AF-A0A8S9BMV3-F1
#
_cell.length_a   1.000
_cell.length_b   1.000
_cell.length_c   1.000
_cell.angle_alpha   90.00
_cell.angle_beta   90.00
_cell.angle_gamma   90.00
#
_symmetry.space_group_name_H-M   'P 1'
#
loop_
_entity.id
_entity.type
_entity.pdbx_description
1 polymer ?
#
loop_
_entity_poly.entity_id
_entity_poly.type
_entity_poly.pdbx_seq_one_letter_code
_entity_poly.pdbx_strand_id
1 'polypeptide(L)'
;MSLINTDNFGDALTNEFVSIYVETSKKQFVVHKQFICKIDYFSKAFEGSFKESSGVMELPDADTKVFGMLIDWLYRDTLRRGQCQDHVHTFIKLWILAHILCIPVLCNKTIDALVSVFAFCPEARISVGMVRYIYNDTTDGSPLRLWVVETWVYDLSIQFGYTGLPNKQAREVIYPLCVKNPDFFEIVKTDNEAGIIFRGDLDDIQFFAGHLKSAPFDFGLVLDSTSGAKYIDCHCFDMEAAKEMAAEFEDRLGNETVKIVVGPKRKEFTVHKKPLCASASYFKKAFDGPFKKGTEGQIYLPEDHPEVIALFIEW
;
A
#
# COMPACT_ATOMS: atom_id res chain seq x y z
N MET A 1 -9.27 -17.13 -2.31
CA MET A 1 -8.37 -18.12 -1.67
C MET A 1 -7.22 -17.35 -1.08
N SER A 2 -6.90 -17.59 0.20
CA SER A 2 -5.68 -17.04 0.82
C SER A 2 -4.46 -17.66 0.16
N LEU A 3 -3.37 -16.89 0.03
CA LEU A 3 -2.07 -17.45 -0.40
C LEU A 3 -1.41 -18.28 0.70
N ILE A 4 -1.92 -18.17 1.93
CA ILE A 4 -1.44 -18.91 3.09
C ILE A 4 -2.51 -19.96 3.41
N ASN A 5 -2.24 -21.22 3.08
CA ASN A 5 -3.00 -22.30 3.71
C ASN A 5 -2.60 -22.35 5.18
N THR A 6 -3.52 -21.99 6.07
CA THR A 6 -3.35 -21.88 7.53
C THR A 6 -3.35 -23.23 8.23
N ASP A 7 -3.68 -24.32 7.52
CA ASP A 7 -3.82 -25.65 8.11
C ASP A 7 -2.54 -26.19 8.80
N ASN A 8 -1.38 -25.51 8.67
CA ASN A 8 -0.16 -25.90 9.38
C ASN A 8 0.87 -24.76 9.55
N PHE A 9 0.44 -23.53 9.92
CA PHE A 9 1.33 -22.36 10.02
C PHE A 9 2.55 -22.59 10.96
N GLY A 10 2.35 -23.27 12.09
CA GLY A 10 3.44 -23.60 13.02
C GLY A 10 4.51 -24.55 12.45
N ASP A 11 4.17 -25.39 11.49
CA ASP A 11 5.13 -26.23 10.76
C ASP A 11 5.76 -25.47 9.58
N ALA A 12 5.14 -24.36 9.14
CA ALA A 12 5.64 -23.49 8.08
C ALA A 12 6.66 -22.43 8.57
N LEU A 13 6.84 -22.29 9.88
CA LEU A 13 7.88 -21.47 10.49
C LEU A 13 9.18 -22.27 10.58
N THR A 14 9.77 -22.56 9.43
CA THR A 14 11.12 -23.12 9.37
C THR A 14 12.13 -22.13 9.95
N ASN A 15 13.28 -22.63 10.37
CA ASN A 15 14.39 -21.78 10.83
C ASN A 15 15.13 -21.08 9.66
N GLU A 16 14.56 -21.09 8.45
CA GLU A 16 15.18 -20.51 7.25
C GLU A 16 14.64 -19.12 6.96
N PHE A 17 15.56 -18.17 6.84
CA PHE A 17 15.28 -16.77 6.56
C PHE A 17 16.06 -16.31 5.33
N VAL A 18 15.50 -15.34 4.63
CA VAL A 18 16.18 -14.58 3.59
C VAL A 18 16.25 -13.11 3.98
N SER A 19 17.26 -12.42 3.48
CA SER A 19 17.43 -10.97 3.63
C SER A 19 17.18 -10.26 2.31
N ILE A 20 16.23 -9.33 2.32
CA ILE A 20 15.89 -8.51 1.16
C ILE A 20 16.22 -7.05 1.50
N TYR A 21 17.10 -6.45 0.71
CA TYR A 21 17.47 -5.05 0.85
C TYR A 21 16.70 -4.24 -0.18
N VAL A 22 15.90 -3.28 0.27
CA VAL A 22 15.12 -2.40 -0.61
C VAL A 22 15.63 -0.96 -0.53
N GLU A 23 15.32 -0.20 -1.58
CA GLU A 23 15.82 1.15 -1.84
C GLU A 23 17.36 1.25 -1.89
N THR A 24 17.86 2.36 -2.43
CA THR A 24 19.28 2.71 -2.34
C THR A 24 19.76 2.89 -0.90
N SER A 25 18.84 3.18 0.02
CA SER A 25 19.09 3.29 1.47
C SER A 25 19.40 1.93 2.13
N LYS A 26 19.22 0.81 1.40
CA LYS A 26 19.45 -0.57 1.84
C LYS A 26 18.71 -0.94 3.12
N LYS A 27 17.43 -0.55 3.22
CA LYS A 27 16.58 -1.05 4.31
C LYS A 27 16.47 -2.57 4.17
N GLN A 28 16.90 -3.29 5.19
CA GLN A 28 16.83 -4.75 5.23
C GLN A 28 15.47 -5.22 5.77
N PHE A 29 14.92 -6.23 5.12
CA PHE A 29 13.81 -7.05 5.58
C PHE A 29 14.30 -8.48 5.77
N VAL A 30 14.17 -9.01 6.99
CA VAL A 30 14.42 -10.44 7.29
C VAL A 30 13.09 -11.17 7.24
N VAL A 31 12.97 -12.18 6.37
CA VAL A 31 11.69 -12.84 6.06
C VAL A 31 11.85 -14.35 6.07
N HIS A 32 10.90 -15.09 6.65
CA HIS A 32 10.87 -16.55 6.54
C HIS A 32 10.82 -16.96 5.07
N LYS A 33 11.79 -17.79 4.67
CA LYS A 33 11.95 -18.22 3.27
C LYS A 33 10.67 -18.88 2.76
N GLN A 34 10.04 -19.72 3.58
CA GLN A 34 8.83 -20.44 3.23
C GLN A 34 7.62 -19.55 2.94
N PHE A 35 7.54 -18.35 3.53
CA PHE A 35 6.44 -17.42 3.23
C PHE A 35 6.71 -16.65 1.95
N ILE A 36 7.89 -16.03 1.82
CA ILE A 36 8.18 -15.21 0.65
C ILE A 36 8.25 -16.03 -0.64
N CYS A 37 8.71 -17.28 -0.57
CA CYS A 37 8.73 -18.20 -1.71
C CYS A 37 7.35 -18.73 -2.11
N LYS A 38 6.26 -18.37 -1.41
CA LYS A 38 4.90 -18.58 -1.96
C LYS A 38 4.60 -17.68 -3.16
N ILE A 39 5.40 -16.64 -3.35
CA ILE A 39 5.35 -15.77 -4.51
C ILE A 39 6.39 -16.27 -5.52
N ASP A 40 5.93 -16.61 -6.72
CA ASP A 40 6.72 -17.24 -7.79
C ASP A 40 8.02 -16.51 -8.13
N TYR A 41 8.01 -15.18 -8.05
CA TYR A 41 9.20 -14.36 -8.28
C TYR A 41 10.32 -14.72 -7.28
N PHE A 42 9.99 -14.82 -6.00
CA PHE A 42 10.95 -15.07 -4.94
C PHE A 42 11.32 -16.54 -4.82
N SER A 43 10.42 -17.49 -5.09
CA SER A 43 10.79 -18.92 -5.15
C SER A 43 11.85 -19.18 -6.21
N LYS A 44 11.64 -18.65 -7.43
CA LYS A 44 12.62 -18.77 -8.52
C LYS A 44 13.99 -18.19 -8.13
N ALA A 45 14.02 -17.09 -7.37
CA ALA A 45 15.25 -16.48 -6.94
C ALA A 45 15.97 -17.25 -5.82
N PHE A 46 15.25 -17.64 -4.75
CA PHE A 46 15.85 -18.23 -3.54
C PHE A 46 15.96 -19.75 -3.55
N GLU A 47 15.24 -20.43 -4.45
CA GLU A 47 15.25 -21.89 -4.60
C GLU A 47 15.86 -22.33 -5.93
N GLY A 48 16.09 -21.38 -6.85
CA GLY A 48 16.79 -21.61 -8.10
C GLY A 48 18.31 -21.64 -7.97
N SER A 49 18.98 -21.50 -9.10
CA SER A 49 20.46 -21.47 -9.20
C SER A 49 21.03 -20.06 -9.38
N PHE A 50 20.25 -19.03 -9.06
CA PHE A 50 20.69 -17.64 -9.14
C PHE A 50 21.56 -17.25 -7.93
N LYS A 51 22.22 -16.09 -7.98
CA LYS A 51 23.09 -15.60 -6.90
C LYS A 51 22.32 -15.47 -5.57
N GLU A 52 21.04 -15.17 -5.67
CA GLU A 52 20.10 -14.98 -4.59
C GLU A 52 19.82 -16.28 -3.82
N SER A 53 20.16 -17.46 -4.37
CA SER A 53 20.05 -18.75 -3.67
C SER A 53 20.88 -18.80 -2.37
N SER A 54 21.83 -17.87 -2.21
CA SER A 54 22.58 -17.62 -0.98
C SER A 54 21.75 -17.03 0.17
N GLY A 55 20.48 -16.67 -0.09
CA GLY A 55 19.54 -16.11 0.88
C GLY A 55 19.55 -14.57 0.96
N VAL A 56 20.21 -13.89 0.02
CA VAL A 56 20.28 -12.42 -0.02
C VAL A 56 19.81 -11.90 -1.38
N MET A 57 18.93 -10.91 -1.38
CA MET A 57 18.44 -10.21 -2.58
C MET A 57 18.49 -8.69 -2.38
N GLU A 58 18.85 -7.95 -3.43
CA GLU A 58 18.79 -6.49 -3.47
C GLU A 58 17.71 -6.05 -4.48
N LEU A 59 16.83 -5.14 -4.06
CA LEU A 59 15.74 -4.55 -4.85
C LEU A 59 15.84 -3.01 -4.75
N PRO A 60 16.82 -2.37 -5.42
CA PRO A 60 17.11 -0.95 -5.25
C PRO A 60 15.96 -0.03 -5.68
N ASP A 61 15.09 -0.48 -6.59
CA ASP A 61 13.96 0.30 -7.10
C ASP A 61 12.66 0.08 -6.30
N ALA A 62 12.65 -0.84 -5.33
CA ALA A 62 11.47 -1.11 -4.51
C ALA A 62 11.32 -0.07 -3.39
N ASP A 63 10.13 0.54 -3.31
CA ASP A 63 9.75 1.48 -2.24
C ASP A 63 9.63 0.75 -0.90
N THR A 64 10.33 1.26 0.14
CA THR A 64 10.41 0.61 1.46
C THR A 64 9.04 0.41 2.09
N LYS A 65 8.14 1.41 1.98
CA LYS A 65 6.81 1.36 2.60
C LYS A 65 5.93 0.33 1.90
N VAL A 66 5.98 0.33 0.57
CA VAL A 66 5.20 -0.60 -0.26
C VAL A 66 5.66 -2.04 -0.04
N PHE A 67 6.98 -2.26 0.03
CA PHE A 67 7.52 -3.58 0.33
C PHE A 67 7.16 -4.03 1.75
N GLY A 68 7.22 -3.12 2.73
CA GLY A 68 6.75 -3.39 4.09
C GLY A 68 5.28 -3.83 4.15
N MET A 69 4.41 -3.23 3.33
CA MET A 69 3.00 -3.65 3.21
C MET A 69 2.82 -5.03 2.58
N LEU A 70 3.61 -5.35 1.54
CA LEU A 70 3.64 -6.70 0.98
C LEU A 70 4.01 -7.72 2.05
N ILE A 71 5.04 -7.44 2.85
CA ILE A 71 5.48 -8.31 3.93
C ILE A 71 4.43 -8.41 5.06
N ASP A 72 3.82 -7.31 5.51
CA ASP A 72 2.78 -7.35 6.55
C ASP A 72 1.56 -8.19 6.09
N TRP A 73 1.12 -8.00 4.84
CA TRP A 73 0.06 -8.81 4.26
C TRP A 73 0.48 -10.29 4.11
N LEU A 74 1.73 -10.56 3.72
CA LEU A 74 2.22 -11.94 3.56
C LEU A 74 2.22 -12.73 4.88
N TYR A 75 2.29 -12.07 6.03
CA TYR A 75 2.17 -12.74 7.34
C TYR A 75 0.73 -12.79 7.86
N ARG A 76 -0.10 -11.79 7.55
CA ARG A 76 -1.43 -11.62 8.19
C ARG A 76 -2.62 -11.92 7.29
N ASP A 77 -2.39 -12.01 5.98
CA ASP A 77 -3.41 -12.03 4.93
C ASP A 77 -4.43 -10.86 5.01
N THR A 78 -4.05 -9.75 5.63
CA THR A 78 -4.89 -8.54 5.73
C THR A 78 -4.07 -7.30 5.44
N LEU A 79 -4.68 -6.35 4.73
CA LEU A 79 -4.15 -5.00 4.62
C LEU A 79 -4.73 -4.12 5.73
N ARG A 80 -3.92 -3.19 6.22
CA ARG A 80 -4.38 -2.15 7.13
C ARG A 80 -5.36 -1.22 6.42
N ARG A 81 -6.30 -0.67 7.17
CA ARG A 81 -7.23 0.34 6.65
C ARG A 81 -6.45 1.64 6.43
N GLY A 82 -6.54 2.22 5.23
CA GLY A 82 -6.01 3.56 5.01
C GLY A 82 -6.89 4.63 5.66
N GLN A 83 -6.24 5.69 6.12
CA GLN A 83 -6.85 6.73 6.95
C GLN A 83 -6.56 8.16 6.44
N CYS A 84 -5.85 8.31 5.32
CA CYS A 84 -5.50 9.63 4.77
C CYS A 84 -5.14 9.54 3.29
N GLN A 85 -4.96 10.71 2.65
CA GLN A 85 -4.61 10.83 1.23
C GLN A 85 -3.32 10.09 0.86
N ASP A 86 -2.30 10.10 1.71
CA ASP A 86 -1.02 9.42 1.44
C ASP A 86 -1.20 7.92 1.27
N HIS A 87 -2.13 7.31 2.02
CA HIS A 87 -2.45 5.89 1.87
C HIS A 87 -3.03 5.56 0.49
N VAL A 88 -3.75 6.48 -0.16
CA VAL A 88 -4.22 6.29 -1.54
C VAL A 88 -3.02 6.09 -2.47
N HIS A 89 -2.00 6.94 -2.36
CA HIS A 89 -0.79 6.83 -3.16
C HIS A 89 -0.05 5.50 -2.90
N THR A 90 0.13 5.14 -1.62
CA THR A 90 0.83 3.91 -1.24
C THR A 90 0.08 2.66 -1.68
N PHE A 91 -1.25 2.62 -1.59
CA PHE A 91 -2.04 1.49 -2.10
C PHE A 91 -1.98 1.38 -3.63
N ILE A 92 -1.96 2.48 -4.37
CA ILE A 92 -1.76 2.44 -5.83
C ILE A 92 -0.42 1.77 -6.17
N LYS A 93 0.66 2.18 -5.49
CA LYS A 93 1.98 1.56 -5.64
C LYS A 93 1.98 0.07 -5.26
N LEU A 94 1.30 -0.30 -4.17
CA LEU A 94 1.14 -1.70 -3.76
C LEU A 94 0.39 -2.53 -4.79
N TRP A 95 -0.66 -1.99 -5.39
CA TRP A 95 -1.40 -2.68 -6.45
C TRP A 95 -0.48 -2.99 -7.63
N ILE A 96 0.33 -2.01 -8.06
CA ILE A 96 1.28 -2.16 -9.18
C ILE A 96 2.34 -3.21 -8.82
N LEU A 97 2.93 -3.14 -7.63
CA LEU A 97 3.90 -4.15 -7.17
C LEU A 97 3.27 -5.56 -7.15
N ALA A 98 2.07 -5.70 -6.60
CA ALA A 98 1.35 -6.97 -6.57
C ALA A 98 1.07 -7.50 -7.98
N HIS A 99 0.76 -6.62 -8.92
CA HIS A 99 0.54 -6.98 -10.32
C HIS A 99 1.83 -7.48 -10.99
N ILE A 100 2.95 -6.76 -10.79
CA ILE A 100 4.28 -7.15 -11.30
C ILE A 100 4.71 -8.51 -10.74
N LEU A 101 4.42 -8.76 -9.45
CA LEU A 101 4.72 -10.02 -8.78
C LEU A 101 3.69 -11.13 -9.08
N CYS A 102 2.70 -10.88 -9.92
CA CYS A 102 1.63 -11.81 -10.27
C CYS A 102 0.83 -12.31 -9.04
N ILE A 103 0.36 -11.39 -8.19
CA ILE A 103 -0.40 -11.68 -6.97
C ILE A 103 -1.85 -11.12 -7.06
N PRO A 104 -2.77 -11.75 -7.84
CA PRO A 104 -4.11 -11.20 -8.05
C PRO A 104 -4.93 -10.98 -6.77
N VAL A 105 -4.75 -11.84 -5.77
CA VAL A 105 -5.46 -11.73 -4.48
C VAL A 105 -5.08 -10.44 -3.77
N LEU A 106 -3.81 -10.05 -3.81
CA LEU A 106 -3.34 -8.80 -3.20
C LEU A 106 -3.79 -7.58 -4.02
N CYS A 107 -3.81 -7.66 -5.35
CA CYS A 107 -4.40 -6.61 -6.19
C CYS A 107 -5.85 -6.32 -5.78
N ASN A 108 -6.68 -7.37 -5.63
CA ASN A 108 -8.08 -7.21 -5.22
C ASN A 108 -8.22 -6.64 -3.81
N LYS A 109 -7.50 -7.18 -2.82
CA LYS A 109 -7.50 -6.64 -1.45
C LYS A 109 -7.05 -5.17 -1.41
N THR A 110 -6.14 -4.78 -2.31
CA THR A 110 -5.66 -3.39 -2.40
C THR A 110 -6.75 -2.46 -2.96
N ILE A 111 -7.55 -2.91 -3.93
CA ILE A 111 -8.74 -2.16 -4.38
C ILE A 111 -9.76 -2.01 -3.25
N ASP A 112 -10.03 -3.08 -2.49
CA ASP A 112 -10.94 -3.01 -1.33
C ASP A 112 -10.43 -2.00 -0.28
N ALA A 113 -9.12 -1.97 -0.05
CA ALA A 113 -8.49 -1.01 0.84
C ALA A 113 -8.63 0.43 0.33
N LEU A 114 -8.40 0.68 -0.98
CA LEU A 114 -8.60 1.98 -1.62
C LEU A 114 -10.04 2.48 -1.52
N VAL A 115 -11.01 1.64 -1.85
CA VAL A 115 -12.44 1.97 -1.71
C VAL A 115 -12.77 2.31 -0.27
N SER A 116 -12.21 1.58 0.69
CA SER A 116 -12.37 1.89 2.11
C SER A 116 -11.79 3.26 2.48
N VAL A 117 -10.64 3.67 1.92
CA VAL A 117 -10.10 5.02 2.16
C VAL A 117 -11.10 6.08 1.73
N PHE A 118 -11.65 5.99 0.53
CA PHE A 118 -12.62 6.99 0.05
C PHE A 118 -13.92 6.99 0.85
N ALA A 119 -14.35 5.85 1.37
CA ALA A 119 -15.53 5.76 2.22
C ALA A 119 -15.36 6.42 3.60
N PHE A 120 -14.14 6.42 4.16
CA PHE A 120 -13.87 6.89 5.52
C PHE A 120 -13.03 8.17 5.61
N CYS A 121 -12.45 8.63 4.50
CA CYS A 121 -11.65 9.84 4.41
C CYS A 121 -12.27 10.77 3.37
N PRO A 122 -13.19 11.66 3.77
CA PRO A 122 -13.92 12.53 2.84
C PRO A 122 -13.02 13.47 2.02
N GLU A 123 -11.79 13.73 2.47
CA GLU A 123 -10.80 14.55 1.75
C GLU A 123 -9.94 13.75 0.78
N ALA A 124 -9.99 12.42 0.83
CA ALA A 124 -9.19 11.58 -0.07
C ALA A 124 -9.73 11.65 -1.50
N ARG A 125 -8.84 11.82 -2.48
CA ARG A 125 -9.17 11.99 -3.91
C ARG A 125 -8.14 11.32 -4.80
N ILE A 126 -8.53 10.94 -6.01
CA ILE A 126 -7.58 10.62 -7.07
C ILE A 126 -7.05 11.93 -7.69
N SER A 127 -5.73 12.15 -7.62
CA SER A 127 -5.09 13.29 -8.26
C SER A 127 -4.64 12.97 -9.69
N VAL A 128 -4.48 13.99 -10.53
CA VAL A 128 -3.91 13.83 -11.89
C VAL A 128 -2.52 13.18 -11.85
N GLY A 129 -1.71 13.52 -10.85
CA GLY A 129 -0.40 12.89 -10.63
C GLY A 129 -0.49 11.38 -10.39
N MET A 130 -1.51 10.92 -9.66
CA MET A 130 -1.75 9.49 -9.44
C MET A 130 -2.22 8.78 -10.71
N VAL A 131 -3.14 9.39 -11.46
CA VAL A 131 -3.63 8.83 -12.74
C VAL A 131 -2.46 8.64 -13.71
N ARG A 132 -1.64 9.68 -13.86
CA ARG A 132 -0.41 9.67 -14.65
C ARG A 132 0.56 8.58 -14.21
N TYR A 133 0.82 8.46 -12.91
CA TYR A 133 1.67 7.40 -12.36
C TYR A 133 1.13 6.01 -12.77
N ILE A 134 -0.17 5.77 -12.60
CA ILE A 134 -0.81 4.50 -12.99
C ILE A 134 -0.62 4.22 -14.48
N TYR A 135 -0.79 5.21 -15.35
CA TYR A 135 -0.65 5.02 -16.79
C TYR A 135 0.81 4.76 -17.20
N ASN A 136 1.78 5.42 -16.56
CA ASN A 136 3.20 5.20 -16.83
C ASN A 136 3.69 3.82 -16.36
N ASP A 137 3.19 3.34 -15.22
CA ASP A 137 3.68 2.13 -14.56
C ASP A 137 2.79 0.89 -14.79
N THR A 138 1.83 0.96 -15.72
CA THR A 138 1.01 -0.19 -16.15
C THR A 138 0.92 -0.25 -17.66
N THR A 139 0.37 -1.34 -18.22
CA THR A 139 0.17 -1.52 -19.67
C THR A 139 -1.26 -1.27 -20.11
N ASP A 140 -1.48 -1.16 -21.42
CA ASP A 140 -2.82 -1.08 -22.01
C ASP A 140 -3.67 -2.29 -21.61
N GLY A 141 -4.93 -2.03 -21.24
CA GLY A 141 -5.84 -3.06 -20.73
C GLY A 141 -5.68 -3.36 -19.23
N SER A 142 -4.77 -2.68 -18.52
CA SER A 142 -4.65 -2.80 -17.06
C SER A 142 -5.99 -2.51 -16.35
N PRO A 143 -6.48 -3.41 -15.48
CA PRO A 143 -7.69 -3.16 -14.69
C PRO A 143 -7.60 -1.92 -13.80
N LEU A 144 -6.40 -1.55 -13.33
CA LEU A 144 -6.19 -0.36 -12.51
C LEU A 144 -6.44 0.92 -13.31
N ARG A 145 -6.08 0.96 -14.60
CA ARG A 145 -6.38 2.11 -15.48
C ARG A 145 -7.89 2.31 -15.65
N LEU A 146 -8.65 1.23 -15.81
CA LEU A 146 -10.11 1.32 -15.89
C LEU A 146 -10.71 1.78 -14.56
N TRP A 147 -10.29 1.17 -13.46
CA TRP A 147 -10.79 1.52 -12.12
C TRP A 147 -10.49 2.98 -11.75
N VAL A 148 -9.29 3.49 -12.06
CA VAL A 148 -8.92 4.87 -11.71
C VAL A 148 -9.72 5.88 -12.51
N VAL A 149 -10.00 5.63 -13.80
CA VAL A 149 -10.83 6.50 -14.63
C VAL A 149 -12.27 6.52 -14.10
N GLU A 150 -12.86 5.35 -13.82
CA GLU A 150 -14.23 5.28 -13.28
C GLU A 150 -14.35 6.02 -11.92
N THR A 151 -13.37 5.81 -11.03
CA THR A 151 -13.33 6.48 -9.72
C THR A 151 -13.18 7.99 -9.87
N TRP A 152 -12.30 8.42 -10.77
CA TRP A 152 -12.02 9.83 -10.98
C TRP A 152 -13.20 10.56 -11.66
N VAL A 153 -13.89 9.92 -12.60
CA VAL A 153 -15.16 10.40 -13.19
C VAL A 153 -16.23 10.58 -12.12
N TYR A 154 -16.31 9.64 -11.17
CA TYR A 154 -17.23 9.75 -10.04
C TYR A 154 -16.91 10.94 -9.14
N ASP A 155 -15.66 11.12 -8.75
CA ASP A 155 -15.22 12.27 -7.94
C ASP A 155 -15.56 13.61 -8.62
N LEU A 156 -15.28 13.73 -9.93
CA LEU A 156 -15.64 14.92 -10.71
C LEU A 156 -17.16 15.13 -10.77
N SER A 157 -17.94 14.07 -10.93
CA SER A 157 -19.40 14.18 -10.97
C SER A 157 -19.98 14.77 -9.68
N ILE A 158 -19.44 14.38 -8.52
CA ILE A 158 -19.83 14.97 -7.22
C ILE A 158 -19.44 16.45 -7.19
N GLN A 159 -18.23 16.79 -7.60
CA GLN A 159 -17.73 18.17 -7.59
C GLN A 159 -18.58 19.12 -8.44
N PHE A 160 -19.09 18.64 -9.58
CA PHE A 160 -19.97 19.40 -10.47
C PHE A 160 -21.46 19.34 -10.10
N GLY A 161 -21.81 18.78 -8.93
CA GLY A 161 -23.18 18.77 -8.42
C GLY A 161 -24.11 17.74 -9.05
N TYR A 162 -23.56 16.70 -9.70
CA TYR A 162 -24.37 15.57 -10.13
C TYR A 162 -24.75 14.71 -8.92
N THR A 163 -26.05 14.43 -8.75
CA THR A 163 -26.54 13.58 -7.66
C THR A 163 -26.67 12.13 -8.13
N GLY A 164 -25.84 11.22 -7.58
CA GLY A 164 -25.87 9.77 -7.83
C GLY A 164 -24.57 9.18 -8.40
N LEU A 165 -24.53 7.85 -8.63
CA LEU A 165 -23.49 7.21 -9.45
C LEU A 165 -23.42 7.94 -10.81
N PRO A 166 -22.25 8.06 -11.45
CA PRO A 166 -22.13 8.80 -12.69
C PRO A 166 -23.02 8.11 -13.71
N ASN A 167 -24.14 8.75 -14.02
CA ASN A 167 -25.11 8.17 -14.93
C ASN A 167 -24.51 8.11 -16.33
N LYS A 168 -25.17 7.41 -17.25
CA LYS A 168 -24.71 7.27 -18.64
C LYS A 168 -24.37 8.63 -19.27
N GLN A 169 -25.11 9.70 -18.95
CA GLN A 169 -24.85 11.05 -19.46
C GLN A 169 -23.56 11.66 -18.89
N ALA A 170 -23.30 11.56 -17.58
CA ALA A 170 -22.05 12.04 -16.98
C ALA A 170 -20.83 11.32 -17.57
N ARG A 171 -20.95 10.00 -17.79
CA ARG A 171 -19.92 9.20 -18.47
C ARG A 171 -19.76 9.62 -19.93
N GLU A 172 -20.84 9.83 -20.67
CA GLU A 172 -20.83 10.30 -22.07
C GLU A 172 -20.26 11.72 -22.23
N VAL A 173 -20.29 12.56 -21.18
CA VAL A 173 -19.67 13.89 -21.19
C VAL A 173 -18.18 13.82 -20.86
N ILE A 174 -17.80 13.08 -19.80
CA ILE A 174 -16.41 13.09 -19.30
C ILE A 174 -15.51 12.13 -20.09
N TYR A 175 -16.03 10.98 -20.52
CA TYR A 175 -15.24 9.97 -21.22
C TYR A 175 -14.66 10.46 -22.56
N PRO A 176 -15.43 11.16 -23.44
CA PRO A 176 -14.84 11.78 -24.62
C PRO A 176 -13.84 12.89 -24.31
N LEU A 177 -13.93 13.56 -23.16
CA LEU A 177 -12.93 14.55 -22.74
C LEU A 177 -11.62 13.85 -22.34
N CYS A 178 -11.69 12.71 -21.65
CA CYS A 178 -10.52 11.88 -21.34
C CYS A 178 -9.89 11.25 -22.60
N VAL A 179 -10.70 10.91 -23.62
CA VAL A 179 -10.25 10.26 -24.86
C VAL A 179 -9.77 11.25 -25.92
N LYS A 180 -10.42 12.43 -26.06
CA LYS A 180 -10.08 13.46 -27.05
C LYS A 180 -8.93 14.37 -26.63
N ASN A 181 -8.53 14.31 -25.36
CA ASN A 181 -7.31 14.95 -24.88
C ASN A 181 -6.31 13.85 -24.48
N PRO A 182 -5.65 13.17 -25.44
CA PRO A 182 -4.50 12.32 -25.11
C PRO A 182 -3.45 13.14 -24.33
N ASP A 183 -3.38 14.44 -24.61
CA ASP A 183 -2.54 15.45 -23.96
C ASP A 183 -2.93 15.77 -22.51
N PHE A 184 -4.10 15.27 -22.04
CA PHE A 184 -4.42 15.17 -20.60
C PHE A 184 -3.34 14.36 -19.85
N PHE A 185 -2.67 13.46 -20.57
CA PHE A 185 -1.51 12.68 -20.14
C PHE A 185 -0.16 13.24 -20.64
N GLU A 186 -0.11 14.42 -21.30
CA GLU A 186 1.12 15.13 -21.68
C GLU A 186 1.44 16.38 -20.83
N ILE A 187 0.52 16.91 -20.01
CA ILE A 187 0.77 17.94 -18.95
C ILE A 187 1.72 17.40 -17.82
N VAL A 188 2.38 16.29 -18.11
CA VAL A 188 3.27 15.52 -17.25
C VAL A 188 4.73 15.85 -17.44
N LYS A 189 5.08 16.52 -18.54
CA LYS A 189 6.41 17.03 -18.73
C LYS A 189 6.33 18.53 -18.95
N THR A 190 7.12 19.22 -18.15
CA THR A 190 7.49 20.64 -18.13
C THR A 190 6.51 21.62 -17.46
N ASP A 191 7.12 22.34 -16.52
CA ASP A 191 6.59 23.41 -15.68
C ASP A 191 5.80 24.50 -16.43
N ASN A 192 4.83 25.02 -15.69
CA ASN A 192 4.22 26.36 -15.71
C ASN A 192 3.20 26.80 -16.79
N GLU A 193 2.09 27.29 -16.23
CA GLU A 193 1.01 28.19 -16.69
C GLU A 193 0.15 27.69 -17.88
N ALA A 194 -1.18 27.45 -17.79
CA ALA A 194 -2.13 27.91 -16.79
C ALA A 194 -3.48 27.16 -16.68
N GLY A 195 -4.17 27.44 -15.58
CA GLY A 195 -5.62 27.66 -15.60
C GLY A 195 -6.58 26.48 -15.44
N ILE A 196 -6.19 25.35 -14.86
CA ILE A 196 -7.12 24.40 -14.21
C ILE A 196 -6.73 24.35 -12.74
N ILE A 197 -7.63 24.72 -11.83
CA ILE A 197 -7.33 24.76 -10.38
C ILE A 197 -7.24 23.32 -9.83
N PHE A 198 -6.04 22.74 -9.95
CA PHE A 198 -5.43 21.87 -8.95
C PHE A 198 -4.50 22.78 -8.12
N ARG A 199 -4.48 22.66 -6.79
CA ARG A 199 -3.72 23.58 -5.93
C ARG A 199 -2.20 23.48 -6.21
N GLY A 200 -1.68 24.50 -6.89
CA GLY A 200 -0.28 24.92 -7.12
C GLY A 200 -0.28 26.46 -7.32
N ASP A 201 0.87 27.12 -7.24
CA ASP A 201 1.04 28.57 -6.98
C ASP A 201 0.27 29.55 -7.92
N LEU A 202 -0.05 30.76 -7.42
CA LEU A 202 -1.07 31.68 -7.96
C LEU A 202 -0.72 32.37 -9.30
N ASP A 203 0.56 32.46 -9.65
CA ASP A 203 1.03 33.14 -10.88
C ASP A 203 0.66 32.35 -12.14
N ASP A 204 0.54 31.03 -12.02
CA ASP A 204 0.19 30.10 -13.09
C ASP A 204 -1.29 30.19 -13.54
N ILE A 205 -2.11 31.13 -13.05
CA ILE A 205 -3.55 31.20 -13.37
C ILE A 205 -3.87 32.28 -14.42
N GLN A 206 -3.07 33.33 -14.53
CA GLN A 206 -3.40 34.50 -15.36
C GLN A 206 -3.07 34.32 -16.86
N PHE A 207 -2.17 33.41 -17.23
CA PHE A 207 -1.74 33.20 -18.64
C PHE A 207 -2.81 32.52 -19.54
N PHE A 208 -3.69 31.67 -19.00
CA PHE A 208 -4.66 30.89 -19.82
C PHE A 208 -6.01 31.57 -20.04
N ALA A 209 -6.35 32.60 -19.26
CA ALA A 209 -7.59 33.35 -19.45
C ALA A 209 -7.65 34.11 -20.80
N GLY A 210 -6.50 34.32 -21.46
CA GLY A 210 -6.39 35.09 -22.71
C GLY A 210 -6.77 34.34 -23.99
N HIS A 211 -6.78 32.99 -24.01
CA HIS A 211 -6.83 32.21 -25.26
C HIS A 211 -8.14 31.44 -25.51
N LEU A 212 -9.12 31.48 -24.59
CA LEU A 212 -10.41 30.78 -24.72
C LEU A 212 -11.48 31.52 -25.55
N LYS A 213 -11.13 32.55 -26.33
CA LYS A 213 -12.10 33.40 -27.05
C LYS A 213 -12.49 32.98 -28.47
N SER A 214 -12.17 31.78 -28.94
CA SER A 214 -12.63 31.36 -30.28
C SER A 214 -12.91 29.86 -30.39
N ALA A 215 -14.06 29.42 -29.86
CA ALA A 215 -14.68 28.17 -30.28
C ALA A 215 -16.21 28.39 -30.44
N PRO A 216 -16.82 28.03 -31.58
CA PRO A 216 -18.21 28.38 -31.88
C PRO A 216 -19.16 27.26 -31.45
N PHE A 217 -19.32 27.03 -30.14
CA PHE A 217 -20.44 26.20 -29.65
C PHE A 217 -20.94 26.73 -28.32
N ASP A 218 -22.16 27.28 -28.38
CA ASP A 218 -22.95 27.77 -27.25
C ASP A 218 -23.57 26.58 -26.51
N PHE A 219 -23.04 26.24 -25.33
CA PHE A 219 -23.72 25.37 -24.38
C PHE A 219 -24.28 26.25 -23.27
N GLY A 220 -25.55 26.63 -23.42
CA GLY A 220 -26.30 27.34 -22.40
C GLY A 220 -26.27 26.60 -21.06
N LEU A 221 -25.38 27.02 -20.17
CA LEU A 221 -25.35 26.69 -18.76
C LEU A 221 -25.67 27.96 -18.00
N VAL A 222 -26.88 28.05 -17.46
CA VAL A 222 -27.22 29.05 -16.44
C VAL A 222 -26.66 28.52 -15.13
N LEU A 223 -25.56 29.11 -14.67
CA LEU A 223 -25.05 28.93 -13.33
C LEU A 223 -26.00 29.64 -12.36
N ASP A 224 -26.78 28.89 -11.59
CA ASP A 224 -27.45 29.45 -10.42
C ASP A 224 -26.41 29.61 -9.30
N SER A 225 -26.07 30.86 -9.01
CA SER A 225 -25.05 31.25 -8.04
C SER A 225 -25.53 31.19 -6.58
N THR A 226 -26.62 30.49 -6.27
CA THR A 226 -27.25 30.59 -4.94
C THR A 226 -27.13 29.36 -4.02
N SER A 227 -26.54 28.24 -4.43
CA SER A 227 -26.19 27.18 -3.47
C SER A 227 -24.73 27.30 -3.05
N GLY A 228 -24.48 28.04 -1.96
CA GLY A 228 -23.17 28.15 -1.33
C GLY A 228 -22.60 26.78 -0.98
N ALA A 229 -21.68 26.28 -1.81
CA ALA A 229 -20.78 25.21 -1.44
C ALA A 229 -19.92 25.74 -0.29
N LYS A 230 -20.21 25.29 0.94
CA LYS A 230 -19.37 25.61 2.10
C LYS A 230 -18.00 24.98 1.88
N TYR A 231 -17.04 25.86 1.65
CA TYR A 231 -15.61 25.61 1.71
C TYR A 231 -15.29 24.93 3.06
N ILE A 232 -14.88 23.66 3.03
CA ILE A 232 -14.21 23.04 4.19
C ILE A 232 -12.73 23.30 3.96
N ASP A 233 -12.23 24.31 4.67
CA ASP A 233 -10.82 24.65 4.65
C ASP A 233 -10.03 23.54 5.33
N CYS A 234 -9.30 22.74 4.55
CA CYS A 234 -8.38 21.70 5.05
C CYS A 234 -7.13 22.32 5.69
N HIS A 235 -7.32 23.12 6.72
CA HIS A 235 -6.26 23.59 7.61
C HIS A 235 -6.32 22.83 8.94
N CYS A 236 -6.07 21.52 8.85
CA CYS A 236 -5.67 20.71 10.00
C CYS A 236 -5.09 19.36 9.54
N PHE A 237 -4.10 19.39 8.65
CA PHE A 237 -3.18 18.25 8.51
C PHE A 237 -2.11 18.42 9.60
N ASP A 238 -2.36 17.85 10.76
CA ASP A 238 -1.36 17.77 11.81
C ASP A 238 -0.19 16.92 11.30
N MET A 239 0.92 17.58 10.99
CA MET A 239 2.09 16.97 10.39
C MET A 239 2.81 16.03 11.36
N GLU A 240 2.60 16.18 12.68
CA GLU A 240 3.09 15.24 13.71
C GLU A 240 2.20 13.99 13.74
N ALA A 241 0.87 14.14 13.75
CA ALA A 241 -0.05 12.99 13.67
C ALA A 241 0.13 12.20 12.36
N ALA A 242 0.37 12.90 11.24
CA ALA A 242 0.68 12.27 9.96
C ALA A 242 2.02 11.51 9.98
N LYS A 243 3.02 11.99 10.72
CA LYS A 243 4.30 11.27 10.92
C LYS A 243 4.14 10.05 11.82
N GLU A 244 3.38 10.15 12.92
CA GLU A 244 3.07 9.01 13.79
C GLU A 244 2.26 7.93 13.06
N MET A 245 1.31 8.32 12.21
CA MET A 245 0.54 7.40 11.36
C MET A 245 1.37 6.82 10.20
N ALA A 246 2.28 7.60 9.61
CA ALA A 246 3.21 7.09 8.59
C ALA A 246 4.21 6.08 9.18
N ALA A 247 4.61 6.25 10.44
CA ALA A 247 5.41 5.28 11.18
C ALA A 247 4.65 3.95 11.42
N GLU A 248 3.32 3.97 11.35
CA GLU A 248 2.48 2.78 11.53
C GLU A 248 2.66 1.76 10.40
N PHE A 249 3.07 2.21 9.20
CA PHE A 249 3.35 1.36 8.04
C PHE A 249 4.82 0.94 7.92
N GLU A 250 5.70 1.38 8.83
CA GLU A 250 7.07 0.89 8.88
C GLU A 250 7.17 -0.54 9.44
N ASP A 251 8.23 -1.24 9.03
CA ASP A 251 8.59 -2.62 9.37
C ASP A 251 8.15 -3.06 10.79
N ARG A 252 7.03 -3.79 10.85
CA ARG A 252 6.46 -4.32 12.10
C ARG A 252 7.17 -5.57 12.59
N LEU A 253 7.78 -6.32 11.68
CA LEU A 253 8.47 -7.56 12.03
C LEU A 253 9.76 -7.23 12.76
N GLY A 254 10.45 -6.18 12.31
CA GLY A 254 11.83 -5.95 12.68
C GLY A 254 12.74 -7.01 12.04
N ASN A 255 14.04 -6.81 12.20
CA ASN A 255 15.04 -7.76 11.69
C ASN A 255 15.54 -8.75 12.75
N GLU A 256 15.18 -8.54 14.02
CA GLU A 256 15.59 -9.42 15.12
C GLU A 256 14.63 -10.60 15.27
N THR A 257 15.17 -11.81 15.25
CA THR A 257 14.44 -13.05 15.51
C THR A 257 14.90 -13.70 16.81
N VAL A 258 14.01 -14.47 17.42
CA VAL A 258 14.27 -15.20 18.68
C VAL A 258 13.79 -16.64 18.56
N LYS A 259 14.40 -17.53 19.34
CA LYS A 259 14.07 -18.97 19.37
C LYS A 259 13.22 -19.32 20.60
N ILE A 260 12.11 -20.00 20.38
CA ILE A 260 11.27 -20.60 21.42
C ILE A 260 11.42 -22.12 21.33
N VAL A 261 11.94 -22.74 22.38
CA VAL A 261 12.10 -24.20 22.46
C VAL A 261 11.01 -24.75 23.38
N VAL A 262 10.22 -25.71 22.90
CA VAL A 262 8.97 -26.13 23.57
C VAL A 262 8.94 -27.63 23.82
N GLY A 263 8.50 -28.00 25.02
CA GLY A 263 8.22 -29.36 25.44
C GLY A 263 9.46 -30.26 25.60
N PRO A 264 9.27 -31.52 26.04
CA PRO A 264 10.36 -32.46 26.29
C PRO A 264 11.10 -32.86 25.00
N LYS A 265 10.42 -32.80 23.85
CA LYS A 265 11.01 -33.05 22.53
C LYS A 265 11.82 -31.85 21.99
N ARG A 266 11.83 -30.72 22.70
CA ARG A 266 12.53 -29.49 22.31
C ARG A 266 12.22 -29.04 20.88
N LYS A 267 10.93 -29.01 20.51
CA LYS A 267 10.53 -28.44 19.21
C LYS A 267 10.92 -26.96 19.21
N GLU A 268 11.60 -26.51 18.16
CA GLU A 268 12.09 -25.14 18.05
C GLU A 268 11.19 -24.33 17.10
N PHE A 269 10.91 -23.09 17.49
CA PHE A 269 10.28 -22.08 16.66
C PHE A 269 11.19 -20.86 16.62
N THR A 270 11.56 -20.40 15.43
CA THR A 270 12.25 -19.11 15.28
C THR A 270 11.25 -18.09 14.77
N VAL A 271 11.08 -16.98 15.48
CA VAL A 271 10.02 -16.00 15.21
C VAL A 271 10.55 -14.57 15.33
N HIS A 272 9.84 -13.63 14.73
CA HIS A 272 10.15 -12.21 14.84
C HIS A 272 9.93 -11.70 16.27
N LYS A 273 10.97 -11.11 16.86
CA LYS A 273 10.95 -10.69 18.26
C LYS A 273 10.00 -9.53 18.50
N LYS A 274 9.99 -8.53 17.59
CA LYS A 274 9.17 -7.32 17.75
C LYS A 274 7.67 -7.64 17.90
N PRO A 275 7.02 -8.42 17.01
CA PRO A 275 5.63 -8.81 17.20
C PRO A 275 5.43 -9.74 18.40
N LEU A 276 6.34 -10.68 18.67
CA LEU A 276 6.25 -11.58 19.82
C LEU A 276 6.21 -10.81 21.17
N CYS A 277 7.13 -9.87 21.35
CA CYS A 277 7.21 -9.03 22.54
C CYS A 277 6.07 -8.01 22.63
N ALA A 278 5.52 -7.57 21.49
CA ALA A 278 4.35 -6.71 21.45
C ALA A 278 3.08 -7.47 21.88
N SER A 279 2.94 -8.74 21.49
CA SER A 279 1.77 -9.56 21.79
C SER A 279 1.70 -10.02 23.25
N ALA A 280 2.83 -10.35 23.88
CA ALA A 280 2.83 -10.81 25.27
C ALA A 280 3.96 -10.23 26.12
N SER A 281 3.57 -9.63 27.25
CA SER A 281 4.50 -9.06 28.23
C SER A 281 5.47 -10.09 28.83
N TYR A 282 5.10 -11.37 28.82
CA TYR A 282 5.97 -12.48 29.20
C TYR A 282 7.24 -12.51 28.32
N PHE A 283 7.10 -12.55 26.99
CA PHE A 283 8.24 -12.59 26.08
C PHE A 283 9.03 -11.29 26.11
N LYS A 284 8.36 -10.14 26.23
CA LYS A 284 9.04 -8.85 26.44
C LYS A 284 9.95 -8.87 27.66
N LYS A 285 9.47 -9.37 28.80
CA LYS A 285 10.29 -9.51 30.00
C LYS A 285 11.39 -10.56 29.84
N ALA A 286 11.12 -11.64 29.11
CA ALA A 286 12.08 -12.72 28.92
C ALA A 286 13.27 -12.31 28.03
N PHE A 287 13.02 -11.54 26.97
CA PHE A 287 14.04 -11.15 25.99
C PHE A 287 14.63 -9.75 26.23
N ASP A 288 13.86 -8.80 26.76
CA ASP A 288 14.29 -7.40 26.97
C ASP A 288 14.45 -7.05 28.46
N GLY A 289 14.07 -7.94 29.38
CA GLY A 289 14.15 -7.69 30.82
C GLY A 289 15.56 -7.78 31.40
N PRO A 290 15.82 -7.16 32.56
CA PRO A 290 17.13 -7.20 33.23
C PRO A 290 17.50 -8.60 33.74
N PHE A 291 16.50 -9.45 33.96
CA PHE A 291 16.65 -10.85 34.34
C PHE A 291 16.31 -11.74 33.13
N LYS A 292 17.17 -11.72 32.10
CA LYS A 292 17.05 -12.55 30.90
C LYS A 292 16.84 -14.01 31.32
N LYS A 293 15.59 -14.49 31.27
CA LYS A 293 15.25 -15.90 31.56
C LYS A 293 15.71 -16.82 30.42
N GLY A 294 15.99 -16.24 29.25
CA GLY A 294 16.62 -16.91 28.13
C GLY A 294 18.14 -16.77 28.12
N THR A 295 18.82 -17.75 27.55
CA THR A 295 20.14 -17.51 26.96
C THR A 295 19.97 -16.49 25.83
N GLU A 296 20.98 -15.68 25.47
CA GLU A 296 20.80 -14.60 24.47
C GLU A 296 20.04 -15.08 23.22
N GLY A 297 18.84 -14.55 23.00
CA GLY A 297 17.99 -14.86 21.85
C GLY A 297 17.16 -16.14 21.92
N GLN A 298 17.17 -16.91 23.03
CA GLN A 298 16.44 -18.18 23.14
C GLN A 298 15.73 -18.36 24.50
N ILE A 299 14.48 -18.82 24.47
CA ILE A 299 13.73 -19.26 25.67
C ILE A 299 13.37 -20.75 25.59
N TYR A 300 13.40 -21.44 26.74
CA TYR A 300 12.97 -22.84 26.86
C TYR A 300 11.73 -22.96 27.74
N LEU A 301 10.70 -23.60 27.19
CA LEU A 301 9.37 -23.82 27.76
C LEU A 301 9.11 -25.33 27.90
N PRO A 302 9.67 -25.99 28.94
CA PRO A 302 9.65 -27.46 29.07
C PRO A 302 8.26 -28.04 29.32
N GLU A 303 7.36 -27.27 29.93
CA GLU A 303 6.03 -27.70 30.36
C GLU A 303 4.94 -27.39 29.32
N ASP A 304 5.27 -26.57 28.31
CA ASP A 304 4.32 -26.16 27.27
C ASP A 304 4.27 -27.18 26.12
N HIS A 305 3.14 -27.17 25.40
CA HIS A 305 2.90 -28.02 24.23
C HIS A 305 3.24 -27.27 22.93
N PRO A 306 4.02 -27.88 22.00
CA PRO A 306 4.38 -27.22 20.77
C PRO A 306 3.19 -26.82 19.89
N GLU A 307 2.08 -27.56 19.95
CA GLU A 307 0.84 -27.26 19.25
C GLU A 307 0.19 -25.96 19.75
N VAL A 308 0.28 -25.68 21.06
CA VAL A 308 -0.26 -24.44 21.66
C VAL A 308 0.60 -23.24 21.28
N ILE A 309 1.92 -23.40 21.28
CA ILE A 309 2.84 -22.33 20.86
C ILE A 309 2.70 -22.04 19.37
N ALA A 310 2.49 -23.06 18.53
CA ALA A 310 2.18 -22.88 17.11
C ALA A 310 0.94 -22.00 16.90
N LEU A 311 -0.16 -22.29 17.61
CA LEU A 311 -1.39 -21.48 17.55
C LEU A 311 -1.17 -20.04 18.04
N PHE A 312 -0.36 -19.85 19.08
CA PHE A 312 -0.04 -18.52 19.60
C PHE A 312 0.74 -17.66 18.58
N ILE A 313 1.64 -18.27 17.82
CA ILE A 313 2.45 -17.54 16.82
C ILE A 313 1.63 -17.21 15.57
N GLU A 314 0.63 -18.01 15.24
CA GLU A 314 -0.25 -17.79 14.08
C GLU A 314 -1.22 -16.61 14.24
N TRP A 315 -1.54 -16.23 15.48
CA TRP A 315 -2.52 -15.19 15.83
C TRP A 315 -2.06 -13.75 15.52
#